data_AF-A0A8H5YPI2-F1
#
_entry.id   AF-A0A8H5YPI2-F1
#
_cell.length_a   1.000
_cell.length_b   1.000
_cell.length_c   1.000
_cell.angle_alpha   90.00
_cell.angle_beta   90.00
_cell.angle_gamma   90.00
#
_symmetry.space_group_name_H-M   'P 1'
#
loop_
_entity.id
_entity.type
_entity.pdbx_description
1 polymer ?
#
loop_
_entity_poly.entity_id
_entity_poly.type
_entity_poly.pdbx_seq_one_letter_code
_entity_poly.pdbx_strand_id
1 'polypeptide(L)'
;MQAEAGGAEEVMDNDTWNLAINYVDKKNDTSTSEAVCNGIWNEILRRNFPYPKFIIAPEQRQTSGKRPDLTVFFVDTVNSEWHPVFTFEGKAPHHIDKISKTEDGIAQAAGYVPSLSWSNHKEFHDKQKITYGMLACGKSFTILQYDVDKKEIKESKMLSLDTDAKYFDTFCKERANSF
;
A
#
# COMPACT_ATOMS: atom_id res chain seq x y z
N MET A 1 27.59 15.45 -1.86
CA MET A 1 26.13 15.26 -1.98
C MET A 1 25.91 13.95 -2.70
N GLN A 2 25.71 12.86 -1.96
CA GLN A 2 25.21 11.62 -2.53
C GLN A 2 23.72 11.83 -2.80
N ALA A 3 23.27 11.56 -4.02
CA ALA A 3 21.87 11.58 -4.36
C ALA A 3 21.18 10.49 -3.53
N GLU A 4 20.18 10.88 -2.73
CA GLU A 4 19.27 9.95 -2.08
C GLU A 4 18.45 9.26 -3.17
N ALA A 5 18.93 8.10 -3.65
CA ALA A 5 18.09 7.18 -4.42
C ALA A 5 16.93 6.74 -3.50
N GLY A 6 15.69 6.92 -3.96
CA GLY A 6 14.49 6.62 -3.16
C GLY A 6 14.22 5.13 -2.98
N GLY A 7 13.45 4.74 -1.98
CA GLY A 7 13.27 3.33 -1.60
C GLY A 7 12.62 2.46 -2.69
N ALA A 8 11.61 2.97 -3.42
CA ALA A 8 11.03 2.22 -4.55
C ALA A 8 11.88 2.31 -5.81
N GLU A 9 12.56 3.44 -6.03
CA GLU A 9 13.50 3.63 -7.16
C GLU A 9 14.72 2.71 -7.00
N GLU A 10 15.27 2.59 -5.80
CA GLU A 10 16.37 1.69 -5.44
C GLU A 10 15.97 0.21 -5.55
N VAL A 11 14.69 -0.13 -5.34
CA VAL A 11 14.16 -1.49 -5.60
C VAL A 11 14.13 -1.76 -7.10
N MET A 12 13.70 -0.79 -7.90
CA MET A 12 13.71 -0.88 -9.36
C MET A 12 15.11 -0.71 -9.97
N ASP A 13 16.12 -0.32 -9.18
CA ASP A 13 17.53 -0.24 -9.60
C ASP A 13 18.38 -1.42 -9.10
N ASN A 14 17.82 -2.28 -8.23
CA ASN A 14 18.50 -3.47 -7.74
C ASN A 14 18.16 -4.68 -8.62
N ASP A 15 19.15 -5.25 -9.30
CA ASP A 15 18.99 -6.38 -10.23
C ASP A 15 18.22 -7.57 -9.67
N THR A 16 18.35 -7.85 -8.36
CA THR A 16 17.64 -8.97 -7.71
C THR A 16 16.15 -8.66 -7.53
N TRP A 17 15.82 -7.41 -7.21
CA TRP A 17 14.44 -6.95 -7.05
C TRP A 17 13.76 -6.71 -8.39
N ASN A 18 14.48 -6.17 -9.36
CA ASN A 18 14.06 -6.16 -10.75
C ASN A 18 13.71 -7.55 -11.23
N LEU A 19 14.48 -8.56 -10.84
CA LEU A 19 14.12 -9.94 -11.16
C LEU A 19 12.82 -10.36 -10.45
N ALA A 20 12.62 -10.11 -9.16
CA ALA A 20 11.37 -10.47 -8.49
C ALA A 20 10.14 -9.75 -9.07
N ILE A 21 10.23 -8.43 -9.30
CA ILE A 21 9.16 -7.59 -9.82
C ILE A 21 8.87 -7.90 -11.29
N ASN A 22 9.89 -8.06 -12.13
CA ASN A 22 9.71 -8.44 -13.54
C ASN A 22 9.21 -9.88 -13.71
N TYR A 23 9.27 -10.73 -12.69
CA TYR A 23 8.71 -12.07 -12.74
C TYR A 23 7.30 -12.14 -12.14
N VAL A 24 6.82 -11.06 -11.50
CA VAL A 24 5.48 -11.03 -10.93
C VAL A 24 4.41 -11.15 -12.03
N ASP A 25 4.65 -10.60 -13.21
CA ASP A 25 3.72 -10.53 -14.34
C ASP A 25 4.14 -11.35 -15.58
N LYS A 26 5.41 -11.79 -15.66
CA LYS A 26 5.99 -12.46 -16.85
C LYS A 26 5.41 -13.82 -17.22
N LYS A 27 4.65 -14.45 -16.33
CA LYS A 27 3.91 -15.69 -16.63
C LYS A 27 2.44 -15.51 -16.31
N ASN A 28 1.70 -14.93 -17.26
CA ASN A 28 0.24 -14.85 -17.24
C ASN A 28 -0.43 -16.24 -17.13
N ASP A 29 0.28 -17.32 -17.47
CA ASP A 29 -0.13 -18.69 -17.16
C ASP A 29 0.23 -19.07 -15.72
N THR A 30 -0.65 -18.71 -14.78
CA THR A 30 -0.85 -19.34 -13.46
C THR A 30 0.30 -19.39 -12.45
N SER A 31 1.54 -19.00 -12.75
CA SER A 31 2.67 -19.36 -11.87
C SER A 31 2.87 -18.44 -10.65
N THR A 32 2.45 -17.18 -10.70
CA THR A 32 2.60 -16.25 -9.58
C THR A 32 1.25 -16.04 -8.90
N SER A 33 1.09 -16.61 -7.70
CA SER A 33 -0.12 -16.48 -6.90
C SER A 33 -0.25 -15.07 -6.31
N GLU A 34 -1.47 -14.72 -5.90
CA GLU A 34 -1.75 -13.51 -5.11
C GLU A 34 -0.83 -13.42 -3.88
N ALA A 35 -0.63 -14.53 -3.18
CA ALA A 35 0.26 -14.59 -2.01
C ALA A 35 1.72 -14.19 -2.34
N VAL A 36 2.26 -14.63 -3.48
CA VAL A 36 3.61 -14.24 -3.91
C VAL A 36 3.67 -12.76 -4.27
N CYS A 37 2.65 -12.25 -4.97
CA CYS A 37 2.53 -10.84 -5.29
C CYS A 37 2.49 -9.98 -4.01
N ASN A 38 1.69 -10.38 -3.04
CA ASN A 38 1.57 -9.72 -1.73
C ASN A 38 2.91 -9.76 -0.97
N GLY A 39 3.65 -10.86 -1.07
CA GLY A 39 5.01 -10.98 -0.52
C GLY A 39 5.98 -9.96 -1.10
N ILE A 40 5.99 -9.78 -2.43
CA ILE A 40 6.82 -8.77 -3.11
C ILE A 40 6.42 -7.35 -2.68
N TRP A 41 5.12 -7.05 -2.68
CA TRP A 41 4.61 -5.75 -2.26
C TRP A 41 4.89 -5.44 -0.78
N ASN A 42 4.84 -6.43 0.10
CA ASN A 42 5.23 -6.26 1.50
C ASN A 42 6.69 -5.79 1.63
N GLU A 43 7.60 -6.33 0.83
CA GLU A 43 9.01 -5.92 0.86
C GLU A 43 9.23 -4.52 0.26
N ILE A 44 8.50 -4.17 -0.81
CA ILE A 44 8.48 -2.80 -1.37
C ILE A 44 8.00 -1.80 -0.31
N LEU A 45 6.90 -2.14 0.38
CA LEU A 45 6.34 -1.31 1.44
C LEU A 45 7.29 -1.21 2.63
N ARG A 46 8.00 -2.28 3.02
CA ARG A 46 8.94 -2.31 4.15
C ARG A 46 10.04 -1.26 4.03
N ARG A 47 10.51 -0.96 2.81
CA ARG A 47 11.53 0.08 2.59
C ARG A 47 11.02 1.49 2.83
N ASN A 48 9.74 1.73 2.55
CA ASN A 48 9.10 3.03 2.77
C ASN A 48 8.52 3.18 4.18
N PHE A 49 8.11 2.06 4.78
CA PHE A 49 7.58 1.96 6.13
C PHE A 49 8.47 1.03 6.98
N PRO A 50 9.69 1.46 7.32
CA PRO A 50 10.65 0.61 8.02
C PRO A 50 10.35 0.46 9.52
N TYR A 51 10.65 -0.72 10.05
CA TYR A 51 10.79 -0.95 11.49
C TYR A 51 12.03 -0.18 12.03
N PRO A 52 12.01 0.39 13.25
CA PRO A 52 11.00 0.27 14.30
C PRO A 52 9.83 1.24 14.22
N LYS A 53 9.84 2.21 13.29
CA LYS A 53 8.81 3.25 13.21
C LYS A 53 7.47 2.69 12.72
N PHE A 54 7.52 1.69 11.84
CA PHE A 54 6.34 1.05 11.28
C PHE A 54 6.43 -0.46 11.35
N ILE A 55 5.25 -1.11 11.39
CA ILE A 55 5.11 -2.56 11.27
C ILE A 55 4.08 -2.88 10.22
N ILE A 56 4.41 -3.82 9.34
CA ILE A 56 3.49 -4.33 8.32
C ILE A 56 3.00 -5.68 8.82
N ALA A 57 1.70 -5.78 9.07
CA ALA A 57 1.03 -6.97 9.56
C ALA A 57 0.18 -7.59 8.44
N PRO A 58 0.59 -8.75 7.91
CA PRO A 58 -0.21 -9.52 6.96
C PRO A 58 -1.48 -10.04 7.62
N GLU A 59 -2.59 -10.05 6.89
CA GLU A 59 -3.84 -10.74 7.27
C GLU A 59 -4.44 -10.29 8.62
N GLN A 60 -4.06 -9.10 9.09
CA GLN A 60 -4.55 -8.55 10.36
C GLN A 60 -6.04 -8.25 10.25
N ARG A 61 -6.83 -8.84 11.15
CA ARG A 61 -8.24 -8.47 11.27
C ARG A 61 -8.36 -7.08 11.89
N GLN A 62 -9.05 -6.19 11.19
CA GLN A 62 -9.47 -4.91 11.73
C GLN A 62 -10.60 -5.12 12.75
N THR A 63 -10.83 -4.13 13.60
CA THR A 63 -11.92 -4.14 14.60
C THR A 63 -13.31 -4.30 13.98
N SER A 64 -13.46 -3.91 12.71
CA SER A 64 -14.66 -4.13 11.89
C SER A 64 -14.87 -5.59 11.45
N GLY A 65 -13.93 -6.50 11.76
CA GLY A 65 -13.93 -7.90 11.34
C GLY A 65 -13.38 -8.13 9.93
N LYS A 66 -13.16 -7.05 9.16
CA LYS A 66 -12.53 -7.06 7.84
C LYS A 66 -11.06 -7.44 7.93
N ARG A 67 -10.51 -8.00 6.85
CA ARG A 67 -9.14 -8.52 6.80
C ARG A 67 -8.48 -8.09 5.49
N PRO A 68 -7.80 -6.94 5.47
CA PRO A 68 -6.91 -6.57 4.37
C PRO A 68 -5.75 -7.56 4.27
N ASP A 69 -5.19 -7.71 3.07
CA ASP A 69 -4.03 -8.56 2.85
C ASP A 69 -2.81 -8.07 3.66
N LEU A 70 -2.55 -6.76 3.67
CA LEU A 70 -1.55 -6.15 4.55
C LEU A 70 -2.11 -4.88 5.20
N THR A 71 -1.70 -4.63 6.45
CA THR A 71 -1.95 -3.36 7.14
C THR A 71 -0.63 -2.80 7.67
N VAL A 72 -0.33 -1.54 7.36
CA VAL A 72 0.80 -0.81 7.94
C VAL A 72 0.33 -0.13 9.23
N PHE A 73 1.08 -0.35 10.30
CA PHE A 73 0.91 0.26 11.60
C PHE A 73 2.05 1.23 11.89
N PHE A 74 1.74 2.42 12.36
CA PHE A 74 2.69 3.31 13.03
C PHE A 74 2.86 2.87 14.49
N VAL A 75 4.10 2.86 14.96
CA VAL A 75 4.45 2.54 16.35
C VAL A 75 4.57 3.82 17.15
N ASP A 76 3.56 4.13 17.96
CA ASP A 76 3.59 5.26 18.88
C ASP A 76 4.27 4.84 20.19
N THR A 77 5.56 5.14 20.30
CA THR A 77 6.34 4.82 21.49
C THR A 77 6.00 5.68 22.71
N VAL A 78 5.35 6.84 22.52
CA VAL A 78 4.96 7.73 23.61
C VAL A 78 3.78 7.12 24.37
N ASN A 79 2.77 6.66 23.61
CA ASN A 79 1.58 6.04 24.19
C ASN A 79 1.68 4.52 24.32
N SER A 80 2.76 3.90 23.80
CA SER A 80 2.93 2.44 23.74
C SER A 80 1.83 1.74 22.96
N GLU A 81 1.39 2.37 21.86
CA GLU A 81 0.27 1.95 21.03
C GLU A 81 0.68 1.76 19.56
N TRP A 82 -0.22 1.13 18.81
CA TRP A 82 -0.02 0.74 17.42
C TRP A 82 -1.21 1.19 16.62
N HIS A 83 -0.94 1.89 15.53
CA HIS A 83 -1.98 2.63 14.85
C HIS A 83 -2.04 2.28 13.38
N PRO A 84 -3.17 1.78 12.87
CA PRO A 84 -3.28 1.41 11.47
C PRO A 84 -3.36 2.69 10.62
N VAL A 85 -2.42 2.85 9.68
CA VAL A 85 -2.24 4.07 8.88
C VAL A 85 -2.42 3.84 7.38
N PHE A 86 -2.33 2.59 6.92
CA PHE A 86 -2.42 2.24 5.51
C PHE A 86 -2.88 0.79 5.33
N THR A 87 -3.81 0.53 4.41
CA THR A 87 -4.21 -0.84 4.02
C THR A 87 -3.80 -1.18 2.59
N PHE A 88 -3.51 -2.45 2.36
CA PHE A 88 -3.21 -3.01 1.05
C PHE A 88 -4.15 -4.19 0.79
N GLU A 89 -4.73 -4.20 -0.41
CA GLU A 89 -5.41 -5.35 -1.01
C GLU A 89 -4.63 -5.76 -2.25
N GLY A 90 -4.30 -7.04 -2.35
CA GLY A 90 -3.64 -7.63 -3.49
C GLY A 90 -4.61 -8.40 -4.39
N LYS A 91 -4.21 -8.52 -5.65
CA LYS A 91 -4.81 -9.45 -6.62
C LYS A 91 -3.72 -10.15 -7.39
N ALA A 92 -4.03 -11.39 -7.78
CA ALA A 92 -3.14 -12.16 -8.63
C ALA A 92 -2.81 -11.41 -9.95
N PRO A 93 -1.56 -11.39 -10.42
CA PRO A 93 -1.12 -10.59 -11.58
C PRO A 93 -1.92 -10.81 -12.87
N HIS A 94 -2.32 -12.05 -13.14
CA HIS A 94 -3.13 -12.42 -14.31
C HIS A 94 -4.59 -11.88 -14.25
N HIS A 95 -4.95 -11.15 -13.20
CA HIS A 95 -6.20 -10.40 -13.10
C HIS A 95 -6.11 -8.98 -13.68
N ILE A 96 -4.91 -8.48 -14.05
CA ILE A 96 -4.72 -7.10 -14.48
C ILE A 96 -5.61 -6.72 -15.69
N ASP A 97 -5.73 -7.62 -16.67
CA ASP A 97 -6.56 -7.43 -17.86
C ASP A 97 -8.06 -7.74 -17.62
N LYS A 98 -8.42 -8.18 -16.41
CA LYS A 98 -9.79 -8.52 -16.01
C LYS A 98 -10.38 -7.36 -15.22
N ILE A 99 -11.03 -6.43 -15.92
CA ILE A 99 -11.69 -5.25 -15.34
C ILE A 99 -12.49 -5.60 -14.09
N SER A 100 -13.33 -6.64 -14.13
CA SER A 100 -14.14 -7.05 -12.99
C SER A 100 -13.33 -7.41 -11.74
N LYS A 101 -12.17 -8.05 -11.89
CA LYS A 101 -11.32 -8.42 -10.75
C LYS A 101 -10.59 -7.23 -10.16
N THR A 102 -10.20 -6.30 -11.01
CA THR A 102 -9.60 -5.03 -10.59
C THR A 102 -10.63 -4.16 -9.87
N GLU A 103 -11.84 -4.02 -10.41
CA GLU A 103 -12.95 -3.27 -9.78
C GLU A 103 -13.38 -3.91 -8.45
N ASP A 104 -13.51 -5.24 -8.39
CA ASP A 104 -13.76 -5.97 -7.15
C ASP A 104 -12.67 -5.66 -6.10
N GLY A 105 -11.40 -5.69 -6.51
CA GLY A 105 -10.26 -5.38 -5.64
C GLY A 105 -10.27 -3.93 -5.14
N ILE A 106 -10.61 -2.96 -6.00
CA ILE A 106 -10.77 -1.56 -5.61
C ILE A 106 -11.88 -1.43 -4.57
N ALA A 107 -13.03 -2.05 -4.81
CA ALA A 107 -14.17 -2.03 -3.88
C ALA A 107 -13.82 -2.68 -2.53
N GLN A 108 -13.05 -3.77 -2.53
CA GLN A 108 -12.53 -4.39 -1.30
C GLN A 108 -11.60 -3.44 -0.55
N ALA A 109 -10.59 -2.88 -1.23
CA ALA A 109 -9.66 -1.91 -0.65
C ALA A 109 -10.39 -0.70 -0.07
N ALA A 110 -11.33 -0.12 -0.83
CA ALA A 110 -12.19 0.98 -0.43
C ALA A 110 -13.01 0.64 0.84
N GLY A 111 -13.37 -0.62 1.01
CA GLY A 111 -14.05 -1.11 2.20
C GLY A 111 -13.20 -1.07 3.47
N TYR A 112 -11.88 -1.15 3.39
CA TYR A 112 -10.99 -1.21 4.57
C TYR A 112 -10.52 0.16 5.05
N VAL A 113 -10.36 1.09 4.12
CA VAL A 113 -9.78 2.41 4.36
C VAL A 113 -10.55 3.19 5.45
N PRO A 114 -11.90 3.23 5.48
CA PRO A 114 -12.66 3.92 6.52
C PRO A 114 -12.44 3.40 7.96
N SER A 115 -11.97 2.16 8.12
CA SER A 115 -11.69 1.56 9.43
C SER A 115 -10.29 1.87 9.99
N LEU A 116 -9.46 2.64 9.27
CA LEU A 116 -8.14 3.09 9.70
C LEU A 116 -8.23 4.24 10.73
N SER A 117 -8.95 4.01 11.82
CA SER A 117 -9.47 5.04 12.73
C SER A 117 -8.42 5.92 13.42
N TRP A 118 -7.12 5.67 13.27
CA TRP A 118 -6.09 6.52 13.87
C TRP A 118 -5.77 7.79 13.08
N SER A 119 -5.92 7.76 11.74
CA SER A 119 -5.93 8.97 10.92
C SER A 119 -7.10 9.93 11.22
N ASN A 120 -8.00 9.56 12.16
CA ASN A 120 -9.08 10.39 12.67
C ASN A 120 -8.70 11.20 13.92
N HIS A 121 -7.48 11.04 14.46
CA HIS A 121 -7.04 11.80 15.64
C HIS A 121 -6.73 13.24 15.27
N LYS A 122 -7.48 14.16 15.89
CA LYS A 122 -7.37 15.62 15.67
C LYS A 122 -5.97 16.16 15.98
N GLU A 123 -5.19 15.48 16.80
CA GLU A 123 -3.88 15.94 17.28
C GLU A 123 -2.79 15.95 16.20
N PHE A 124 -2.91 15.16 15.13
CA PHE A 124 -1.87 15.05 14.09
C PHE A 124 -2.17 15.86 12.81
N HIS A 125 -3.44 16.09 12.49
CA HIS A 125 -3.84 16.79 11.27
C HIS A 125 -4.98 17.78 11.54
N ASP A 126 -4.62 19.03 11.86
CA ASP A 126 -5.54 20.12 12.22
C ASP A 126 -6.53 20.55 11.11
N LYS A 127 -6.42 20.02 9.88
CA LYS A 127 -7.16 20.56 8.72
C LYS A 127 -7.90 19.54 7.86
N GLN A 128 -7.51 18.27 7.83
CA GLN A 128 -8.24 17.25 7.07
C GLN A 128 -7.90 15.84 7.54
N LYS A 129 -8.92 15.08 7.94
CA LYS A 129 -8.77 13.67 8.33
C LYS A 129 -8.81 12.80 7.09
N ILE A 130 -7.63 12.41 6.61
CA ILE A 130 -7.49 11.59 5.41
C ILE A 130 -6.82 10.27 5.78
N THR A 131 -7.38 9.17 5.28
CA THR A 131 -6.81 7.82 5.44
C THR A 131 -6.53 7.24 4.05
N TYR A 132 -5.58 6.32 3.94
CA TYR A 132 -5.15 5.80 2.65
C TYR A 132 -5.16 4.28 2.59
N GLY A 133 -5.36 3.77 1.39
CA GLY A 133 -5.11 2.38 1.08
C GLY A 133 -4.70 2.20 -0.37
N MET A 134 -4.54 0.95 -0.77
CA MET A 134 -4.07 0.59 -2.09
C MET A 134 -4.67 -0.75 -2.53
N LEU A 135 -5.01 -0.82 -3.82
CA LEU A 135 -5.07 -2.08 -4.54
C LEU A 135 -3.74 -2.25 -5.30
N ALA A 136 -3.17 -3.44 -5.30
CA ALA A 136 -2.16 -3.82 -6.28
C ALA A 136 -2.50 -5.13 -7.00
N CYS A 137 -2.15 -5.19 -8.29
CA CYS A 137 -2.36 -6.34 -9.16
C CYS A 137 -1.15 -6.48 -10.08
N GLY A 138 -0.25 -7.42 -9.77
CA GLY A 138 1.06 -7.48 -10.41
C GLY A 138 1.88 -6.23 -10.08
N LYS A 139 2.38 -5.53 -11.12
CA LYS A 139 3.10 -4.25 -10.98
C LYS A 139 2.19 -3.03 -10.93
N SER A 140 0.91 -3.21 -11.24
CA SER A 140 -0.04 -2.12 -11.28
C SER A 140 -0.67 -1.88 -9.92
N PHE A 141 -0.99 -0.62 -9.66
CA PHE A 141 -1.57 -0.20 -8.39
C PHE A 141 -2.51 0.98 -8.55
N THR A 142 -3.47 1.06 -7.64
CA THR A 142 -4.36 2.21 -7.45
C THR A 142 -4.27 2.65 -6.00
N ILE A 143 -4.03 3.95 -5.77
CA ILE A 143 -4.06 4.54 -4.43
C ILE A 143 -5.48 5.01 -4.17
N LEU A 144 -6.00 4.65 -3.00
CA LEU A 144 -7.28 5.09 -2.49
C LEU A 144 -7.05 6.09 -1.36
N GLN A 145 -7.77 7.21 -1.44
CA GLN A 145 -7.77 8.28 -0.46
C GLN A 145 -9.18 8.45 0.07
N TYR A 146 -9.37 8.27 1.37
CA TYR A 146 -10.65 8.49 2.04
C TYR A 146 -10.63 9.78 2.84
N ASP A 147 -11.52 10.70 2.51
CA ASP A 147 -11.84 11.87 3.31
C ASP A 147 -12.86 11.47 4.38
N VAL A 148 -12.43 11.45 5.64
CA VAL A 148 -13.23 10.96 6.77
C VAL A 148 -14.41 11.88 7.06
N ASP A 149 -14.20 13.18 6.91
CA ASP A 149 -15.22 14.19 7.22
C ASP A 149 -16.33 14.16 6.17
N LYS A 150 -15.96 14.01 4.89
CA LYS A 150 -16.92 13.90 3.79
C LYS A 150 -17.45 12.49 3.60
N LYS A 151 -16.78 11.49 4.16
CA LYS A 151 -17.02 10.06 3.91
C LYS A 151 -16.93 9.70 2.43
N GLU A 152 -15.98 10.30 1.74
CA GLU A 152 -15.77 10.15 0.29
C GLU A 152 -14.45 9.45 0.00
N ILE A 153 -14.46 8.54 -0.98
CA ILE A 153 -13.26 7.89 -1.49
C ILE A 153 -12.90 8.50 -2.84
N LYS A 154 -11.63 8.84 -3.00
CA LYS A 154 -11.01 9.23 -4.27
C LYS A 154 -9.97 8.19 -4.63
N GLU A 155 -9.99 7.80 -5.90
CA GLU A 155 -9.07 6.81 -6.45
C GLU A 155 -8.14 7.51 -7.43
N SER A 156 -6.86 7.13 -7.43
CA SER A 156 -5.99 7.47 -8.55
C SER A 156 -6.44 6.73 -9.80
N LYS A 157 -5.98 7.17 -10.98
CA LYS A 157 -5.94 6.28 -12.14
C LYS A 157 -5.10 5.04 -11.78
N MET A 158 -5.28 3.94 -12.52
CA MET A 158 -4.37 2.79 -12.44
C MET A 158 -2.96 3.24 -12.87
N LEU A 159 -1.96 2.96 -12.04
CA LEU A 159 -0.55 3.28 -12.23
C LEU A 159 0.27 1.99 -12.38
N SER A 160 1.54 2.10 -12.79
CA SER A 160 2.46 0.96 -12.88
C SER A 160 3.80 1.30 -12.25
N LEU A 161 4.42 0.36 -11.54
CA LEU A 161 5.80 0.54 -11.06
C LEU A 161 6.80 0.78 -12.21
N ASP A 162 6.53 0.29 -13.42
CA ASP A 162 7.41 0.51 -14.57
C ASP A 162 7.49 2.00 -14.99
N THR A 163 6.43 2.76 -14.76
CA THR A 163 6.32 4.17 -15.20
C THR A 163 6.20 5.17 -14.06
N ASP A 164 5.67 4.72 -12.92
CA ASP A 164 5.22 5.57 -11.81
C ASP A 164 5.91 5.22 -10.49
N ALA A 165 6.99 4.43 -10.49
CA ALA A 165 7.73 4.07 -9.26
C ALA A 165 8.17 5.30 -8.45
N LYS A 166 8.62 6.38 -9.10
CA LYS A 166 9.00 7.62 -8.42
C LYS A 166 7.82 8.30 -7.74
N TYR A 167 6.66 8.27 -8.37
CA TYR A 167 5.43 8.80 -7.79
C TYR A 167 5.02 7.98 -6.56
N PHE A 168 5.07 6.64 -6.67
CA PHE A 168 4.82 5.73 -5.55
C PHE A 168 5.78 5.97 -4.38
N ASP A 169 7.09 6.07 -4.63
CA ASP A 169 8.10 6.37 -3.62
C ASP A 169 7.82 7.69 -2.89
N THR A 170 7.56 8.75 -3.67
CA THR A 170 7.26 10.08 -3.14
C THR A 170 6.01 10.03 -2.26
N PHE A 171 4.95 9.40 -2.74
CA PHE A 171 3.72 9.21 -1.97
C PHE A 171 3.99 8.50 -0.65
N CYS A 172 4.68 7.35 -0.66
CA CYS A 172 4.93 6.59 0.56
C CYS A 172 5.81 7.35 1.56
N LYS A 173 6.85 8.04 1.10
CA LYS A 173 7.72 8.88 1.96
C LYS A 173 6.95 10.01 2.62
N GLU A 174 6.13 10.73 1.86
CA GLU A 174 5.29 11.80 2.42
C GLU A 174 4.34 11.27 3.51
N ARG A 175 3.78 10.07 3.32
CA ARG A 175 2.94 9.43 4.33
C ARG A 175 3.75 8.96 5.54
N ALA A 176 4.90 8.33 5.33
CA ALA A 176 5.76 7.87 6.43
C ALA A 176 6.31 9.03 7.28
N ASN A 177 6.49 10.22 6.67
CA ASN A 177 6.95 11.44 7.35
C ASN A 177 5.83 12.21 8.07
N SER A 178 4.55 11.89 7.83
CA SER A 178 3.43 12.55 8.52
C SER A 178 3.09 11.98 9.90
N PHE A 179 3.81 10.93 10.33
CA PHE A 179 3.74 10.30 11.65
C PHE A 179 5.09 10.41 12.34
#